data_AF-A0A2I1DAE9-F1
#
_entry.id   AF-A0A2I1DAE9-F1
#
_cell.length_a   1.000
_cell.length_b   1.000
_cell.length_c   1.000
_cell.angle_alpha   90.00
_cell.angle_beta   90.00
_cell.angle_gamma   90.00
#
_symmetry.space_group_name_H-M   'P 1'
#
loop_
_entity.id
_entity.type
_entity.pdbx_description
1 polymer ?
#
loop_
_entity_poly.entity_id
_entity_poly.type
_entity_poly.pdbx_seq_one_letter_code
_entity_poly.pdbx_strand_id
1 'polypeptide(L)'
;MAPKPSAKGKPSSGGDSKKSGKPLSSSSKVNKKNVKRPPPKEVKAKARTEPSQLKKTKKREYTEAELGIPELNAITPVGVVKPKGKKKGKTFVDDRDGVATIIAMVNAEKEGQIESKMMKARQLEELRELRKKETEARQAEKKKKLDATKDSIRNKKKPGSENTARSGGSDSKSKGDSKSKGKRKSVSFA
;
A
#
# COMPACT_ATOMS: atom_id res chain seq x y z
N MET A 1 61.54 -34.54 8.47
CA MET A 1 62.46 -35.16 7.49
C MET A 1 62.43 -34.36 6.20
N ALA A 2 63.47 -33.59 5.92
CA ALA A 2 63.95 -33.42 4.54
C ALA A 2 65.05 -34.49 4.35
N PRO A 3 65.27 -35.08 3.15
CA PRO A 3 65.86 -34.33 2.03
C PRO A 3 65.47 -34.84 0.62
N LYS A 4 65.85 -34.10 -0.43
CA LYS A 4 66.50 -34.68 -1.62
C LYS A 4 67.17 -33.58 -2.47
N PRO A 5 68.44 -33.76 -2.90
CA PRO A 5 69.25 -32.75 -3.58
C PRO A 5 69.25 -32.85 -5.11
N SER A 6 69.96 -31.87 -5.66
CA SER A 6 70.19 -31.42 -7.04
C SER A 6 70.70 -32.43 -8.09
N ALA A 7 70.43 -32.10 -9.37
CA ALA A 7 71.22 -32.58 -10.50
C ALA A 7 71.43 -31.48 -11.57
N LYS A 8 72.62 -31.55 -12.17
CA LYS A 8 73.33 -30.60 -13.05
C LYS A 8 72.72 -30.45 -14.46
N GLY A 9 73.04 -29.33 -15.11
CA GLY A 9 73.10 -29.24 -16.57
C GLY A 9 73.37 -27.82 -17.10
N LYS A 10 74.61 -27.56 -17.54
CA LYS A 10 75.03 -26.48 -18.47
C LYS A 10 75.76 -27.20 -19.62
N PRO A 11 75.69 -26.75 -20.89
CA PRO A 11 76.54 -25.65 -21.40
C PRO A 11 75.72 -24.78 -22.42
N SER A 12 76.17 -23.75 -23.15
CA SER A 12 77.46 -23.37 -23.74
C SER A 12 77.35 -21.94 -24.31
N SER A 13 78.48 -21.19 -24.29
CA SER A 13 79.02 -20.21 -25.27
C SER A 13 78.07 -19.43 -26.21
N GLY A 14 78.20 -18.12 -26.49
CA GLY A 14 79.23 -17.10 -26.28
C GLY A 14 78.54 -15.72 -26.48
N GLY A 15 79.09 -14.56 -26.17
CA GLY A 15 80.47 -14.10 -26.28
C GLY A 15 80.47 -12.91 -27.24
N ASP A 16 80.43 -11.68 -26.67
CA ASP A 16 80.98 -10.42 -27.22
C ASP A 16 80.38 -9.86 -28.54
N SER A 17 80.29 -8.57 -28.85
CA SER A 17 81.00 -7.37 -28.41
C SER A 17 80.29 -6.10 -28.96
N LYS A 18 80.62 -4.97 -28.31
CA LYS A 18 80.44 -3.56 -28.68
C LYS A 18 80.52 -3.25 -30.20
N LYS A 19 79.71 -2.30 -30.71
CA LYS A 19 80.17 -0.94 -31.12
C LYS A 19 79.10 -0.06 -31.80
N SER A 20 79.04 1.18 -31.31
CA SER A 20 79.06 2.49 -32.01
C SER A 20 78.51 2.61 -33.46
N GLY A 21 77.69 3.64 -33.66
CA GLY A 21 77.02 3.93 -34.92
C GLY A 21 77.85 4.61 -36.02
N LYS A 22 77.13 4.92 -37.10
CA LYS A 22 77.26 6.07 -38.01
C LYS A 22 76.13 6.03 -39.06
N PRO A 23 75.63 7.18 -39.57
CA PRO A 23 74.43 7.22 -40.42
C PRO A 23 74.72 7.59 -41.89
N LEU A 24 73.65 7.51 -42.69
CA LEU A 24 73.35 8.18 -43.97
C LEU A 24 73.87 7.62 -45.31
N SER A 25 72.92 7.71 -46.26
CA SER A 25 73.02 7.74 -47.71
C SER A 25 72.99 6.39 -48.45
N SER A 26 71.78 5.98 -48.84
CA SER A 26 71.60 5.30 -50.12
C SER A 26 70.29 5.79 -50.74
N SER A 27 70.45 6.70 -51.70
CA SER A 27 69.37 7.21 -52.54
C SER A 27 68.88 6.10 -53.47
N SER A 28 67.85 5.37 -53.06
CA SER A 28 67.16 4.42 -53.92
C SER A 28 66.11 5.15 -54.78
N LYS A 29 66.47 5.39 -56.05
CA LYS A 29 65.52 5.84 -57.08
C LYS A 29 64.48 4.74 -57.29
N VAL A 30 63.24 4.98 -56.88
CA VAL A 30 62.12 4.03 -57.04
C VAL A 30 61.49 4.20 -58.43
N ASN A 31 61.63 3.17 -59.26
CA ASN A 31 60.92 3.01 -60.54
C ASN A 31 59.40 3.02 -60.33
N LYS A 32 58.70 3.98 -60.95
CA LYS A 32 57.23 4.03 -60.98
C LYS A 32 56.69 3.00 -61.97
N LYS A 33 56.29 1.82 -61.48
CA LYS A 33 55.36 0.95 -62.22
C LYS A 33 53.92 1.43 -62.00
N ASN A 34 53.18 1.40 -63.10
CA ASN A 34 51.83 1.91 -63.30
C ASN A 34 50.83 1.20 -62.35
N VAL A 35 50.48 1.83 -61.24
CA VAL A 35 49.39 1.39 -60.34
C VAL A 35 48.43 2.56 -60.20
N LYS A 36 47.17 2.37 -60.62
CA LYS A 36 46.07 3.34 -60.45
C LYS A 36 45.80 3.55 -58.95
N ARG A 37 46.56 4.44 -58.33
CA ARG A 37 46.32 4.92 -56.96
C ARG A 37 45.37 6.12 -57.02
N PRO A 38 44.41 6.24 -56.08
CA PRO A 38 43.58 7.44 -55.99
C PRO A 38 44.48 8.67 -55.77
N PRO A 39 44.08 9.85 -56.28
CA PRO A 39 44.88 11.06 -56.13
C PRO A 39 45.10 11.36 -54.64
N PRO A 40 46.32 11.79 -54.26
CA PRO A 40 46.60 12.15 -52.87
C PRO A 40 45.66 13.28 -52.44
N LYS A 41 44.86 13.06 -51.39
CA LYS A 41 44.07 14.12 -50.78
C LYS A 41 45.03 15.07 -50.06
N GLU A 42 45.04 16.32 -50.48
CA GLU A 42 45.77 17.39 -49.81
C GLU A 42 45.12 17.65 -48.44
N VAL A 43 45.72 17.11 -47.39
CA VAL A 43 45.34 17.44 -46.01
C VAL A 43 45.97 18.80 -45.72
N LYS A 44 45.22 19.88 -45.94
CA LYS A 44 45.67 21.22 -45.56
C LYS A 44 46.01 21.21 -44.07
N ALA A 45 47.27 21.55 -43.76
CA ALA A 45 47.72 21.62 -42.37
C ALA A 45 46.85 22.62 -41.63
N LYS A 46 46.15 22.14 -40.59
CA LYS A 46 45.33 22.99 -39.72
C LYS A 46 46.22 24.04 -39.04
N ALA A 47 45.75 25.28 -38.99
CA ALA A 47 46.50 26.38 -38.38
C ALA A 47 46.78 26.11 -36.90
N ARG A 48 47.96 26.52 -36.42
CA ARG A 48 48.42 26.33 -35.03
C ARG A 48 47.51 26.98 -33.97
N THR A 49 46.64 27.88 -34.40
CA THR A 49 45.63 28.60 -33.61
C THR A 49 44.28 27.89 -33.52
N GLU A 50 44.11 26.72 -34.15
CA GLU A 50 42.85 25.98 -34.08
C GLU A 50 42.53 25.54 -32.64
N PRO A 51 41.32 25.78 -32.12
CA PRO A 51 40.96 25.53 -30.72
C PRO A 51 41.04 24.05 -30.33
N SER A 52 41.06 23.14 -31.30
CA SER A 52 41.30 21.71 -31.06
C SER A 52 42.74 21.40 -30.64
N GLN A 53 43.72 22.21 -31.06
CA GLN A 53 45.14 22.02 -30.75
C GLN A 53 45.56 22.75 -29.46
N LEU A 54 44.80 23.78 -29.05
CA LEU A 54 45.05 24.52 -27.80
C LEU A 54 44.47 23.82 -26.54
N LYS A 55 43.60 22.81 -26.72
CA LYS A 55 43.02 22.07 -25.60
C LYS A 55 44.06 21.10 -25.03
N LYS A 56 44.55 21.38 -23.82
CA LYS A 56 45.36 20.45 -23.04
C LYS A 56 44.57 19.15 -22.86
N THR A 57 45.12 18.03 -23.32
CA THR A 57 44.51 16.72 -23.10
C THR A 57 44.50 16.42 -21.60
N LYS A 58 43.38 15.91 -21.09
CA LYS A 58 43.28 15.51 -19.68
C LYS A 58 44.29 14.38 -19.45
N LYS A 59 45.09 14.50 -18.39
CA LYS A 59 45.96 13.43 -17.94
C LYS A 59 45.08 12.24 -17.54
N ARG A 60 45.51 11.02 -17.85
CA ARG A 60 44.83 9.82 -17.40
C ARG A 60 45.03 9.71 -15.88
N GLU A 61 43.94 9.66 -15.15
CA GLU A 61 43.93 9.35 -13.72
C GLU A 61 43.82 7.83 -13.61
N TYR A 62 44.84 7.19 -13.04
CA TYR A 62 44.82 5.75 -12.80
C TYR A 62 43.98 5.49 -11.56
N THR A 63 43.14 4.46 -11.63
CA THR A 63 42.37 4.02 -10.46
C THR A 63 43.25 3.21 -9.52
N GLU A 64 42.90 3.17 -8.24
CA GLU A 64 43.67 2.44 -7.21
C GLU A 64 43.87 0.96 -7.58
N ALA A 65 42.89 0.37 -8.27
CA ALA A 65 42.95 -0.99 -8.81
C ALA A 65 44.01 -1.16 -9.92
N GLU A 66 44.21 -0.15 -10.78
CA GLU A 66 45.22 -0.18 -11.84
C GLU A 66 46.64 0.01 -11.31
N LEU A 67 46.77 0.71 -10.18
CA LEU A 67 48.04 0.92 -9.49
C LEU A 67 48.47 -0.27 -8.61
N GLY A 68 47.63 -1.31 -8.48
CA GLY A 68 47.95 -2.52 -7.72
C GLY A 68 48.21 -2.25 -6.24
N ILE A 69 47.61 -1.19 -5.69
CA ILE A 69 47.75 -0.84 -4.28
C ILE A 69 46.90 -1.84 -3.49
N PRO A 70 47.44 -2.49 -2.44
CA PRO A 70 46.66 -3.40 -1.62
C PRO A 70 45.48 -2.64 -1.00
N GLU A 71 44.27 -3.18 -1.19
CA GLU A 71 43.07 -2.64 -0.58
C GLU A 71 43.19 -2.73 0.95
N LEU A 72 43.04 -1.59 1.62
CA LEU A 72 43.03 -1.56 3.08
C LEU A 72 41.80 -2.32 3.59
N ASN A 73 41.88 -2.91 4.78
CA ASN A 73 40.74 -3.50 5.48
C ASN A 73 39.68 -2.44 5.80
N ALA A 74 38.85 -2.11 4.82
CA ALA A 74 37.73 -1.20 4.97
C ALA A 74 36.66 -1.88 5.83
N ILE A 75 36.17 -1.17 6.84
CA ILE A 75 35.02 -1.63 7.62
C ILE A 75 33.82 -1.58 6.68
N THR A 76 33.31 -2.75 6.28
CA THR A 76 32.01 -2.84 5.64
C THR A 76 30.97 -2.38 6.66
N PRO A 77 30.17 -1.33 6.38
CA PRO A 77 29.19 -0.86 7.34
C PRO A 77 28.16 -1.97 7.58
N VAL A 78 28.14 -2.50 8.80
CA VAL A 78 27.13 -3.48 9.24
C VAL A 78 25.75 -2.83 9.23
N GLY A 79 24.92 -3.21 8.25
CA GLY A 79 23.55 -2.74 8.12
C GLY A 79 23.06 -2.64 6.66
N VAL A 80 21.81 -2.23 6.50
CA VAL A 80 21.20 -2.01 5.18
C VAL A 80 21.81 -0.77 4.54
N VAL A 81 22.81 -0.98 3.68
CA VAL A 81 23.39 0.05 2.83
C VAL A 81 22.30 0.57 1.90
N LYS A 82 22.04 1.88 1.95
CA LYS A 82 21.04 2.52 1.10
C LYS A 82 21.44 2.32 -0.37
N PRO A 83 20.62 1.67 -1.21
CA PRO A 83 20.88 1.69 -2.64
C PRO A 83 20.84 3.15 -3.11
N LYS A 84 21.89 3.57 -3.82
CA LYS A 84 22.04 4.95 -4.30
C LYS A 84 20.77 5.37 -5.03
N GLY A 85 20.12 6.44 -4.56
CA GLY A 85 18.91 7.00 -5.18
C GLY A 85 17.58 6.76 -4.45
N LYS A 86 17.51 5.93 -3.40
CA LYS A 86 16.26 5.71 -2.63
C LYS A 86 16.37 6.21 -1.19
N LYS A 87 15.34 6.93 -0.72
CA LYS A 87 15.24 7.42 0.66
C LYS A 87 14.85 6.25 1.57
N LYS A 88 15.64 5.99 2.62
CA LYS A 88 15.31 4.99 3.66
C LYS A 88 13.94 5.33 4.26
N GLY A 89 13.03 4.35 4.28
CA GLY A 89 11.69 4.50 4.87
C GLY A 89 10.68 5.30 4.05
N LYS A 90 10.87 5.48 2.74
CA LYS A 90 9.88 6.16 1.86
C LYS A 90 9.28 5.27 0.76
N THR A 91 9.72 4.02 0.67
CA THR A 91 9.04 3.01 -0.13
C THR A 91 8.13 2.26 0.84
N PHE A 92 6.83 2.45 0.72
CA PHE A 92 5.88 1.51 1.34
C PHE A 92 5.99 0.18 0.57
N VAL A 93 5.53 -0.91 1.18
CA VAL A 93 5.49 -2.20 0.49
C VAL A 93 4.52 -2.05 -0.69
N ASP A 94 5.05 -1.91 -1.91
CA ASP A 94 4.27 -1.75 -3.15
C ASP A 94 3.76 -3.10 -3.71
N ASP A 95 4.02 -4.19 -3.00
CA ASP A 95 3.60 -5.54 -3.38
C ASP A 95 2.10 -5.69 -3.13
N ARG A 96 1.29 -5.47 -4.17
CA ARG A 96 -0.18 -5.62 -4.11
C ARG A 96 -0.60 -6.98 -3.54
N ASP A 97 0.12 -8.04 -3.91
CA ASP A 97 -0.17 -9.40 -3.45
C ASP A 97 0.21 -9.60 -1.98
N GLY A 98 1.29 -8.96 -1.51
CA GLY A 98 1.68 -8.95 -0.10
C GLY A 98 0.66 -8.23 0.77
N VAL A 99 0.18 -7.07 0.31
CA VAL A 99 -0.88 -6.30 1.00
C VAL A 99 -2.18 -7.11 1.05
N ALA A 100 -2.59 -7.75 -0.05
CA ALA A 100 -3.80 -8.56 -0.09
C ALA A 100 -3.75 -9.74 0.90
N THR A 101 -2.60 -10.41 0.99
CA THR A 101 -2.41 -11.54 1.90
C THR A 101 -2.46 -11.10 3.37
N ILE A 102 -1.86 -9.95 3.70
CA ILE A 102 -1.91 -9.39 5.06
C ILE A 102 -3.35 -9.02 5.43
N ILE A 103 -4.10 -8.40 4.52
CA ILE A 103 -5.52 -8.06 4.75
C ILE A 103 -6.33 -9.34 4.98
N ALA A 104 -6.12 -10.38 4.19
CA ALA A 104 -6.82 -11.66 4.35
C ALA A 104 -6.54 -12.32 5.71
N MET A 105 -5.27 -12.34 6.14
CA MET A 105 -4.90 -12.87 7.47
C MET A 105 -5.54 -12.07 8.60
N VAL A 106 -5.50 -10.73 8.54
CA VAL A 106 -6.09 -9.87 9.56
C VAL A 106 -7.62 -10.00 9.61
N ASN A 107 -8.26 -10.17 8.46
CA ASN A 107 -9.70 -10.40 8.39
C ASN A 107 -10.05 -11.75 9.02
N ALA A 108 -9.33 -12.82 8.69
CA ALA A 108 -9.55 -14.14 9.26
C ALA A 108 -9.37 -14.15 10.80
N GLU A 109 -8.38 -13.43 11.32
CA GLU A 109 -8.17 -13.28 12.77
C GLU A 109 -9.30 -12.51 13.46
N LYS A 110 -9.88 -11.50 12.79
CA LYS A 110 -10.86 -10.59 13.37
C LYS A 110 -12.31 -10.93 13.05
N GLU A 111 -12.57 -11.79 12.07
CA GLU A 111 -13.93 -12.15 11.62
C GLU A 111 -14.77 -12.69 12.77
N GLY A 112 -14.26 -13.57 13.65
CA GLY A 112 -15.02 -14.04 14.81
C GLY A 112 -15.45 -12.94 15.79
N GLN A 113 -14.67 -11.86 15.92
CA GLN A 113 -15.03 -10.69 16.76
C GLN A 113 -16.01 -9.75 16.05
N ILE A 114 -15.92 -9.65 14.73
CA ILE A 114 -16.79 -8.79 13.92
C ILE A 114 -18.15 -9.47 13.75
N GLU A 115 -18.18 -10.77 13.45
CA GLU A 115 -19.37 -11.60 13.35
C GLU A 115 -20.17 -11.58 14.64
N SER A 116 -19.54 -11.76 15.80
CA SER A 116 -20.23 -11.70 17.09
C SER A 116 -20.88 -10.33 17.36
N LYS A 117 -20.26 -9.23 16.90
CA LYS A 117 -20.85 -7.89 16.97
C LYS A 117 -22.00 -7.69 15.98
N MET A 118 -21.86 -8.16 14.74
CA MET A 118 -22.89 -8.06 13.70
C MET A 118 -24.11 -8.92 14.04
N MET A 119 -23.91 -10.13 14.54
CA MET A 119 -24.97 -11.02 15.00
C MET A 119 -25.70 -10.42 16.21
N LYS A 120 -24.96 -9.88 17.19
CA LYS A 120 -25.56 -9.18 18.34
C LYS A 120 -26.34 -7.93 17.93
N ALA A 121 -25.86 -7.18 16.93
CA ALA A 121 -26.57 -6.03 16.39
C ALA A 121 -27.90 -6.45 15.75
N ARG A 122 -27.90 -7.52 14.94
CA ARG A 122 -29.11 -8.10 14.33
C ARG A 122 -30.09 -8.63 15.36
N GLN A 123 -29.62 -9.36 16.38
CA GLN A 123 -30.46 -9.82 17.48
C GLN A 123 -31.12 -8.66 18.26
N LEU A 124 -30.37 -7.58 18.50
CA LEU A 124 -30.93 -6.38 19.13
C LEU A 124 -31.92 -5.64 18.23
N GLU A 125 -31.72 -5.66 16.91
CA GLU A 125 -32.66 -5.12 15.92
C GLU A 125 -33.95 -5.94 15.87
N GLU A 126 -33.86 -7.26 15.79
CA GLU A 126 -35.01 -8.18 15.87
C GLU A 126 -35.81 -7.97 17.17
N LEU A 127 -35.15 -7.85 18.32
CA LEU A 127 -35.82 -7.55 19.59
C LEU A 127 -36.49 -6.17 19.59
N ARG A 128 -35.90 -5.16 18.95
CA ARG A 128 -36.51 -3.83 18.81
C ARG A 128 -37.72 -3.88 17.89
N GLU A 129 -37.67 -4.62 16.79
CA GLU A 129 -38.79 -4.80 15.88
C GLU A 129 -39.95 -5.55 16.54
N LEU A 130 -39.67 -6.62 17.27
CA LEU A 130 -40.67 -7.37 18.01
C LEU A 130 -41.35 -6.49 19.07
N ARG A 131 -40.58 -5.69 19.83
CA ARG A 131 -41.16 -4.74 20.79
C ARG A 131 -41.98 -3.65 20.12
N LYS A 132 -41.52 -3.10 18.99
CA LYS A 132 -42.31 -2.12 18.21
C LYS A 132 -43.65 -2.72 17.79
N LYS A 133 -43.63 -3.91 17.17
CA LYS A 133 -44.84 -4.65 16.75
C LYS A 133 -45.79 -4.93 17.92
N GLU A 134 -45.29 -5.35 19.08
CA GLU A 134 -46.12 -5.57 20.28
C GLU A 134 -46.73 -4.26 20.78
N THR A 135 -45.95 -3.17 20.83
CA THR A 135 -46.45 -1.86 21.27
C THR A 135 -47.47 -1.28 20.29
N GLU A 136 -47.28 -1.45 18.99
CA GLU A 136 -48.22 -1.06 17.94
C GLU A 136 -49.53 -1.85 18.05
N ALA A 137 -49.46 -3.16 18.29
CA ALA A 137 -50.63 -3.99 18.54
C ALA A 137 -51.41 -3.53 19.78
N ARG A 138 -50.71 -3.28 20.91
CA ARG A 138 -51.34 -2.75 22.14
C ARG A 138 -51.94 -1.37 21.93
N GLN A 139 -51.30 -0.51 21.14
CA GLN A 139 -51.84 0.81 20.80
C GLN A 139 -53.06 0.70 19.89
N ALA A 140 -53.05 -0.21 18.92
CA ALA A 140 -54.19 -0.48 18.04
C ALA A 140 -55.39 -1.00 18.84
N GLU A 141 -55.19 -1.91 19.79
CA GLU A 141 -56.25 -2.37 20.68
C GLU A 141 -56.83 -1.24 21.54
N LYS A 142 -55.97 -0.38 22.10
CA LYS A 142 -56.43 0.80 22.86
C LYS A 142 -57.23 1.76 21.99
N LYS A 143 -56.76 2.05 20.78
CA LYS A 143 -57.48 2.89 19.81
C LYS A 143 -58.85 2.27 19.46
N LYS A 144 -58.90 0.98 19.11
CA LYS A 144 -60.14 0.24 18.86
C LYS A 144 -61.13 0.34 20.03
N LYS A 145 -60.66 0.19 21.27
CA LYS A 145 -61.50 0.35 22.48
C LYS A 145 -62.03 1.79 22.63
N LEU A 146 -61.20 2.79 22.37
CA LEU A 146 -61.61 4.20 22.43
C LEU A 146 -62.60 4.55 21.32
N ASP A 147 -62.41 4.04 20.11
CA ASP A 147 -63.31 4.33 19.00
C ASP A 147 -64.65 3.60 19.18
N ALA A 148 -64.66 2.35 19.65
CA ALA A 148 -65.88 1.66 20.03
C ALA A 148 -66.67 2.41 21.13
N THR A 149 -66.01 2.97 22.14
CA THR A 149 -66.69 3.76 23.18
C THR A 149 -67.20 5.10 22.64
N LYS A 150 -66.43 5.80 21.80
CA LYS A 150 -66.89 7.02 21.10
C LYS A 150 -68.11 6.75 20.23
N ASP A 151 -68.09 5.67 19.45
CA ASP A 151 -69.20 5.28 18.59
C ASP A 151 -70.44 4.92 19.42
N SER A 152 -70.26 4.22 20.55
CA SER A 152 -71.38 3.97 21.47
C SER A 152 -72.00 5.25 22.02
N ILE A 153 -71.19 6.27 22.34
CA ILE A 153 -71.66 7.58 22.81
C ILE A 153 -72.30 8.39 21.68
N ARG A 154 -71.71 8.38 20.48
CA ARG A 154 -72.22 9.09 19.29
C ARG A 154 -73.55 8.50 18.84
N ASN A 155 -73.67 7.17 18.81
CA ASN A 155 -74.91 6.48 18.49
C ASN A 155 -75.99 6.72 19.56
N LYS A 156 -75.61 6.79 20.84
CA LYS A 156 -76.52 7.13 21.94
C LYS A 156 -76.93 8.62 21.97
N LYS A 157 -76.13 9.52 21.38
CA LYS A 157 -76.39 10.96 21.24
C LYS A 157 -77.08 11.36 19.95
N LYS A 158 -77.43 10.45 19.05
CA LYS A 158 -78.38 10.73 17.96
C LYS A 158 -79.81 10.44 18.45
N PRO A 159 -80.55 11.42 19.02
CA PRO A 159 -82.00 11.38 18.89
C PRO A 159 -82.34 11.61 17.42
N GLY A 160 -83.27 10.82 16.87
CA GLY A 160 -83.53 10.71 15.44
C GLY A 160 -83.68 12.04 14.69
N SER A 161 -82.84 12.20 13.67
CA SER A 161 -83.28 12.56 12.32
C SER A 161 -83.29 11.21 11.60
N GLU A 162 -84.40 10.49 11.47
CA GLU A 162 -85.68 10.83 10.86
C GLU A 162 -86.69 9.70 11.19
N ASN A 163 -87.99 10.01 11.14
CA ASN A 163 -89.16 9.13 11.31
C ASN A 163 -89.64 8.76 12.73
N THR A 164 -90.46 9.68 13.26
CA THR A 164 -91.85 9.44 13.71
C THR A 164 -92.29 7.98 13.83
N ALA A 165 -92.37 7.47 15.07
CA ALA A 165 -93.60 6.93 15.70
C ALA A 165 -93.30 5.89 16.78
N ARG A 166 -93.67 6.26 18.02
CA ARG A 166 -94.31 5.43 19.05
C ARG A 166 -93.47 4.47 19.91
N SER A 167 -93.80 4.54 21.21
CA SER A 167 -93.59 3.56 22.29
C SER A 167 -92.20 3.60 22.94
N GLY A 168 -92.01 3.86 24.24
CA GLY A 168 -92.92 3.83 25.40
C GLY A 168 -92.27 2.97 26.50
N GLY A 169 -91.88 3.58 27.62
CA GLY A 169 -91.43 2.91 28.87
C GLY A 169 -90.05 2.23 28.79
N SER A 170 -89.26 2.02 29.83
CA SER A 170 -89.41 2.19 31.28
C SER A 170 -88.04 1.92 31.93
N ASP A 171 -87.77 2.60 33.05
CA ASP A 171 -86.86 2.26 34.15
C ASP A 171 -86.04 0.96 34.11
N SER A 172 -84.74 1.04 34.46
CA SER A 172 -84.24 0.53 35.76
C SER A 172 -82.69 0.43 35.87
N LYS A 173 -82.15 1.16 36.86
CA LYS A 173 -81.16 0.75 37.87
C LYS A 173 -79.93 -0.10 37.45
N SER A 174 -78.75 0.54 37.40
CA SER A 174 -77.46 -0.14 37.64
C SER A 174 -76.85 0.35 38.97
N LYS A 175 -76.93 -0.48 40.01
CA LYS A 175 -76.22 -0.28 41.28
C LYS A 175 -74.70 -0.38 41.04
N GLY A 176 -73.96 0.64 41.47
CA GLY A 176 -72.50 0.63 41.46
C GLY A 176 -71.93 -0.27 42.56
N ASP A 177 -71.04 -1.18 42.19
CA ASP A 177 -70.13 -1.88 43.10
C ASP A 177 -68.84 -1.07 43.17
N SER A 178 -68.68 -0.25 44.22
CA SER A 178 -67.41 0.36 44.57
C SER A 178 -66.81 -0.39 45.75
N LYS A 179 -66.28 -1.59 45.49
CA LYS A 179 -65.44 -2.31 46.44
C LYS A 179 -64.18 -1.48 46.74
N SER A 180 -64.13 -0.96 47.96
CA SER A 180 -63.05 -0.17 48.54
C SER A 180 -61.71 -0.91 48.45
N LYS A 181 -60.87 -0.55 47.48
CA LYS A 181 -59.46 -0.97 47.47
C LYS A 181 -58.70 -0.12 48.48
N GLY A 182 -58.19 -0.78 49.52
CA GLY A 182 -57.51 -0.17 50.66
C GLY A 182 -56.38 0.80 50.29
N LYS A 183 -56.19 1.81 51.14
CA LYS A 183 -55.12 2.82 51.03
C LYS A 183 -53.75 2.14 51.01
N ARG A 184 -52.98 2.34 49.94
CA ARG A 184 -51.56 1.96 49.88
C ARG A 184 -50.71 3.11 50.41
N LYS A 185 -49.70 2.81 51.22
CA LYS A 185 -48.71 3.80 51.68
C LYS A 185 -47.90 4.28 50.46
N SER A 186 -47.91 5.59 50.21
CA SER A 186 -47.05 6.25 49.22
C SER A 186 -45.90 6.95 49.94
N VAL A 187 -44.69 6.86 49.38
CA VAL A 187 -43.53 7.62 49.85
C VAL A 187 -43.33 8.77 48.87
N SER A 188 -43.30 10.00 49.36
CA SER A 188 -42.93 11.20 48.59
C SER A 188 -41.50 11.60 48.93
N PHE A 189 -40.70 11.92 47.91
CA PHE A 189 -39.42 12.61 48.09
C PHE A 189 -39.67 14.11 48.07
N ALA A 190 -39.01 14.83 48.99
CA ALA A 190 -39.03 16.29 49.08
C ALA A 190 -38.27 16.94 47.93
#